data_AF-A0A7X7AII4-F1
#
_entry.id   AF-A0A7X7AII4-F1
#
_cell.length_a   1.000
_cell.length_b   1.000
_cell.length_c   1.000
_cell.angle_alpha   90.00
_cell.angle_beta   90.00
_cell.angle_gamma   90.00
#
_symmetry.space_group_name_H-M   'P 1'
#
loop_
_entity.id
_entity.type
_entity.pdbx_description
1 polymer ?
#
loop_
_entity_poly.entity_id
_entity_poly.type
_entity_poly.pdbx_seq_one_letter_code
_entity_poly.pdbx_strand_id
1 'polypeptide(L)'
;MEKFKITVYDNSLLDKTILTKFNPIIVRKAHDDELTQKHWGNLIEIVVSLSDLNLVQKNMVHHFDGPEPWYTYGYSMKDNDKIVCAFGADDGNNGKVFIFSKNKDKNIYEDIIKYGEEKGIPKDVMNFLPLMNHPAAS
;
A
#
# COMPACT_ATOMS: atom_id res chain seq x y z
N MET A 1 -2.97 -20.36 -5.05
CA MET A 1 -3.12 -18.91 -5.29
C MET A 1 -1.89 -18.18 -4.79
N GLU A 2 -1.40 -17.20 -5.53
CA GLU A 2 -0.33 -16.32 -5.06
C GLU A 2 -0.83 -15.46 -3.90
N LYS A 3 0.04 -15.21 -2.92
CA LYS A 3 -0.26 -14.38 -1.76
C LYS A 3 0.81 -13.31 -1.63
N PHE A 4 0.41 -12.15 -1.18
CA PHE A 4 1.25 -10.99 -0.94
C PHE A 4 1.20 -10.65 0.54
N LYS A 5 2.37 -10.34 1.08
CA LYS A 5 2.52 -9.70 2.39
C LYS A 5 2.49 -8.20 2.15
N ILE A 6 1.36 -7.57 2.47
CA ILE A 6 1.13 -6.14 2.25
C ILE A 6 1.17 -5.38 3.56
N THR A 7 1.57 -4.11 3.48
CA THR A 7 1.48 -3.15 4.57
C THR A 7 0.36 -2.16 4.30
N VAL A 8 -0.48 -1.95 5.31
CA VAL A 8 -1.64 -1.04 5.29
C VAL A 8 -1.55 -0.16 6.53
N TYR A 9 -1.85 1.13 6.38
CA TYR A 9 -1.99 2.04 7.50
C TYR A 9 -3.43 1.96 8.03
N ASP A 10 -3.61 1.75 9.33
CA ASP A 10 -4.94 1.45 9.86
C ASP A 10 -5.91 2.64 9.79
N ASN A 11 -5.43 3.88 9.78
CA ASN A 11 -6.28 5.04 9.57
C ASN A 11 -6.72 5.17 8.10
N SER A 12 -6.02 4.59 7.13
CA SER A 12 -6.44 4.66 5.72
C SER A 12 -7.61 3.72 5.38
N LEU A 13 -8.25 3.13 6.38
CA LEU A 13 -9.41 2.25 6.26
C LEU A 13 -10.68 2.86 6.89
N LEU A 14 -11.82 2.67 6.24
CA LEU A 14 -13.15 3.02 6.75
C LEU A 14 -13.51 2.17 7.99
N ASP A 15 -13.20 0.88 7.94
CA ASP A 15 -13.40 -0.08 9.02
C ASP A 15 -12.13 -0.92 9.25
N LYS A 16 -11.41 -0.57 10.32
CA LYS A 16 -10.16 -1.24 10.76
C LYS A 16 -10.37 -2.72 11.10
N THR A 17 -11.58 -3.12 11.49
CA THR A 17 -11.84 -4.50 11.91
C THR A 17 -11.69 -5.49 10.76
N ILE A 18 -11.72 -5.03 9.50
CA ILE A 18 -11.47 -5.86 8.32
C ILE A 18 -10.13 -6.58 8.38
N LEU A 19 -9.12 -5.95 9.01
CA LEU A 19 -7.78 -6.50 9.12
C LEU A 19 -7.72 -7.77 9.97
N THR A 20 -8.66 -7.96 10.90
CA THR A 20 -8.74 -9.15 11.76
C THR A 20 -8.91 -10.45 10.96
N LYS A 21 -9.45 -10.37 9.74
CA LYS A 21 -9.61 -11.50 8.81
C LYS A 21 -8.27 -12.04 8.30
N PHE A 22 -7.20 -11.28 8.45
CA PHE A 22 -5.90 -11.57 7.83
C PHE A 22 -4.76 -11.78 8.84
N ASN A 23 -5.08 -12.02 10.12
CA ASN A 23 -4.10 -12.19 11.21
C ASN A 23 -3.07 -11.04 11.25
N PRO A 24 -3.52 -9.80 11.55
CA PRO A 24 -2.72 -8.61 11.36
C PRO A 24 -1.54 -8.54 12.34
N ILE A 25 -0.39 -8.09 11.84
CA ILE A 25 0.82 -7.84 12.63
C ILE A 25 1.09 -6.35 12.60
N ILE A 26 1.11 -5.69 13.77
CA ILE A 26 1.55 -4.30 13.85
C ILE A 26 3.07 -4.27 13.68
N VAL A 27 3.54 -3.82 12.51
CA VAL A 27 4.98 -3.72 12.20
C VAL A 27 5.56 -2.40 12.69
N ARG A 28 4.73 -1.35 12.77
CA ARG A 28 5.11 -0.06 13.34
C ARG A 28 3.92 0.56 14.03
N LYS A 29 4.08 0.95 15.29
CA LYS A 29 3.07 1.75 16.00
C LYS A 29 3.12 3.18 15.49
N ALA A 30 1.94 3.81 15.41
CA ALA A 30 1.69 5.21 15.09
C ALA A 30 2.91 5.99 14.57
N HIS A 31 3.02 6.06 13.24
CA HIS A 31 3.87 7.03 12.59
C HIS A 31 3.01 8.29 12.44
N ASP A 32 3.04 9.19 13.41
CA ASP A 32 2.87 10.59 13.05
C ASP A 32 4.11 10.90 12.22
N ASP A 33 3.94 10.99 10.91
CA ASP A 33 5.05 11.36 10.06
C ASP A 33 5.46 12.78 10.47
N GLU A 34 6.53 12.91 11.26
CA GLU A 34 6.93 14.18 11.88
C GLU A 34 7.24 15.27 10.85
N LEU A 35 7.57 14.86 9.61
CA LEU A 35 7.86 15.74 8.48
C LEU A 35 6.59 16.26 7.82
N THR A 36 5.54 15.45 7.73
CA THR A 36 4.30 15.78 7.02
C THR A 36 3.11 16.04 7.97
N GLN A 37 3.27 15.81 9.28
CA GLN A 37 2.24 15.85 10.32
C GLN A 37 1.02 14.98 10.01
N LYS A 38 1.20 13.92 9.22
CA LYS A 38 0.10 13.06 8.79
C LYS A 38 -0.16 11.95 9.80
N HIS A 39 -1.44 11.78 10.15
CA HIS A 39 -1.91 10.78 11.11
C HIS A 39 -2.29 9.47 10.43
N TRP A 40 -1.31 8.77 9.86
CA TRP A 40 -1.55 7.50 9.15
C TRP A 40 -1.86 6.33 10.09
N GLY A 41 -1.61 6.49 11.40
CA GLY A 41 -1.89 5.46 12.39
C GLY A 41 -0.85 4.33 12.38
N ASN A 42 -1.27 3.13 12.75
CA ASN A 42 -0.35 1.99 12.82
C ASN A 42 -0.09 1.44 11.41
N LEU A 43 1.18 1.12 11.13
CA LEU A 43 1.52 0.31 9.97
C LEU A 43 1.31 -1.16 10.31
N ILE A 44 0.41 -1.80 9.60
CA ILE A 44 -0.02 -3.18 9.82
C ILE A 44 0.35 -4.02 8.61
N GLU A 45 0.99 -5.15 8.85
CA GLU A 45 1.25 -6.17 7.86
C GLU A 45 0.16 -7.24 7.89
N ILE A 46 -0.34 -7.60 6.70
CA ILE A 46 -1.31 -8.68 6.49
C ILE A 46 -0.91 -9.52 5.28
N VAL A 47 -1.35 -10.78 5.25
CA VAL A 47 -1.14 -11.66 4.09
C VAL A 47 -2.45 -11.84 3.33
N VAL A 48 -2.46 -11.39 2.08
CA VAL A 48 -3.67 -11.34 1.23
C VAL A 48 -3.44 -12.06 -0.09
N SER A 49 -4.49 -12.64 -0.66
CA SER A 49 -4.55 -12.94 -2.09
C SER A 49 -5.02 -11.73 -2.90
N LEU A 50 -4.98 -11.79 -4.23
CA LEU A 50 -5.52 -10.71 -5.07
C LEU A 50 -7.02 -10.46 -4.86
N SER A 51 -7.81 -11.51 -4.57
CA SER A 51 -9.23 -11.34 -4.24
C SER A 51 -9.43 -10.66 -2.88
N ASP A 52 -8.58 -10.94 -1.91
CA ASP A 52 -8.61 -10.28 -0.59
C ASP A 52 -8.15 -8.83 -0.68
N LEU A 53 -7.21 -8.52 -1.58
CA LEU A 53 -6.74 -7.17 -1.84
C LEU A 53 -7.89 -6.25 -2.28
N ASN A 54 -8.77 -6.73 -3.16
CA ASN A 54 -9.97 -5.99 -3.56
C ASN A 54 -10.88 -5.64 -2.37
N LEU A 55 -10.94 -6.51 -1.34
CA LEU A 55 -11.71 -6.24 -0.13
C LEU A 55 -11.06 -5.14 0.71
N VAL A 56 -9.72 -5.15 0.80
CA VAL A 56 -8.96 -4.07 1.45
C VAL A 56 -9.20 -2.75 0.72
N GLN A 57 -9.04 -2.72 -0.61
CA GLN A 57 -9.21 -1.51 -1.44
C GLN A 57 -10.59 -0.86 -1.32
N LYS A 58 -11.66 -1.68 -1.26
CA LYS A 58 -13.04 -1.20 -1.05
C LYS A 58 -13.29 -0.63 0.34
N ASN A 59 -12.43 -0.99 1.29
CA ASN A 59 -12.50 -0.51 2.66
C ASN A 59 -11.48 0.62 2.91
N MET A 60 -10.75 1.06 1.89
CA MET A 60 -9.89 2.23 2.02
C MET A 60 -10.75 3.50 2.08
N VAL A 61 -10.28 4.47 2.85
CA VAL A 61 -10.87 5.81 2.87
C VAL A 61 -10.80 6.41 1.47
N HIS A 62 -11.87 7.07 1.07
CA HIS A 62 -11.94 7.75 -0.22
C HIS A 62 -10.86 8.84 -0.31
N HIS A 63 -10.32 9.03 -1.52
CA HIS A 63 -9.42 10.12 -1.86
C HIS A 63 -10.04 11.45 -1.40
N PHE A 64 -9.25 12.26 -0.68
CA PHE A 64 -9.64 13.56 -0.13
C PHE A 64 -10.68 13.58 0.99
N ASP A 65 -11.32 12.46 1.32
CA ASP A 65 -12.36 12.41 2.38
C ASP A 65 -11.82 12.04 3.77
N GLY A 66 -10.55 11.63 3.86
CA GLY A 66 -9.95 11.33 5.14
C GLY A 66 -8.47 11.00 5.06
N PRO A 67 -7.92 10.36 6.09
CA PRO A 67 -6.49 10.23 6.26
C PRO A 67 -5.87 9.37 5.15
N GLU A 68 -4.78 9.90 4.62
CA GLU A 68 -3.84 9.21 3.74
C GLU A 68 -3.13 8.07 4.50
N PRO A 69 -2.39 7.19 3.81
CA PRO A 69 -2.27 7.07 2.35
C PRO A 69 -3.39 6.24 1.72
N TRP A 70 -3.85 6.66 0.53
CA TRP A 70 -4.88 5.96 -0.25
C TRP A 70 -4.34 4.85 -1.16
N TYR A 71 -3.27 4.18 -0.73
CA TYR A 71 -2.73 2.99 -1.37
C TYR A 71 -2.20 2.00 -0.33
N THR A 72 -1.93 0.78 -0.78
CA THR A 72 -1.19 -0.25 -0.06
C THR A 72 -0.17 -0.89 -0.98
N TYR A 73 0.87 -1.47 -0.41
CA TYR A 73 1.89 -2.19 -1.17
C TYR A 73 2.44 -3.37 -0.38
N GLY A 74 3.15 -4.26 -1.07
CA GLY A 74 3.73 -5.44 -0.44
C GLY A 74 4.56 -6.30 -1.38
N TYR A 75 5.01 -7.43 -0.88
CA TYR A 75 5.87 -8.37 -1.59
C TYR A 75 5.19 -9.72 -1.74
N SER A 76 5.45 -10.43 -2.84
CA SER A 76 4.98 -11.80 -3.01
C SER A 76 5.64 -12.71 -1.97
N MET A 77 4.85 -13.58 -1.35
CA MET A 77 5.34 -14.56 -0.37
C MET A 77 6.26 -15.63 -0.98
N LYS A 78 6.30 -15.72 -2.32
CA LYS A 78 7.12 -16.69 -3.06
C LYS A 78 8.32 -16.09 -3.76
N ASP A 79 8.26 -14.80 -4.07
CA ASP A 79 9.27 -14.07 -4.83
C ASP A 79 9.37 -12.65 -4.27
N ASN A 80 10.38 -12.41 -3.44
CA ASN A 80 10.58 -11.10 -2.81
C ASN A 80 10.95 -10.00 -3.82
N ASP A 81 11.33 -10.35 -5.06
CA ASP A 81 11.53 -9.36 -6.11
C ASP A 81 10.19 -8.87 -6.66
N LYS A 82 9.11 -9.63 -6.49
CA LYS A 82 7.79 -9.29 -7.00
C LYS A 82 7.01 -8.47 -5.98
N ILE A 83 6.66 -7.25 -6.38
CA ILE A 83 5.96 -6.25 -5.59
C ILE A 83 4.52 -6.15 -6.09
N VAL A 84 3.60 -5.87 -5.17
CA VAL A 84 2.24 -5.42 -5.46
C VAL A 84 2.06 -4.01 -4.91
N CYS A 85 1.39 -3.14 -5.68
CA CYS A 85 0.92 -1.84 -5.24
C CYS A 85 -0.55 -1.68 -5.67
N ALA A 86 -1.41 -1.19 -4.80
CA ALA A 86 -2.84 -1.10 -5.03
C ALA A 86 -3.41 0.19 -4.46
N PHE A 87 -4.19 0.91 -5.26
CA PHE A 87 -4.87 2.14 -4.85
C PHE A 87 -6.26 1.86 -4.26
N GLY A 88 -6.81 2.81 -3.51
CA GLY A 88 -8.20 2.79 -3.04
C GLY A 88 -9.19 2.57 -4.19
N ALA A 89 -10.32 1.93 -3.89
CA ALA A 89 -11.29 1.53 -4.92
C ALA A 89 -11.94 2.72 -5.67
N ASP A 90 -11.80 3.92 -5.15
CA ASP A 90 -12.40 5.15 -5.65
C ASP A 90 -11.48 5.97 -6.58
N ASP A 91 -10.34 5.40 -7.00
CA ASP A 91 -9.42 5.97 -7.98
C ASP A 91 -9.99 6.17 -9.40
N GLY A 92 -11.30 6.00 -9.60
CA GLY A 92 -11.98 6.02 -10.90
C GLY A 92 -11.71 4.81 -11.79
N ASN A 93 -10.92 3.83 -11.32
CA ASN A 93 -10.61 2.56 -11.99
C ASN A 93 -10.87 1.35 -11.08
N ASN A 94 -11.72 1.50 -10.06
CA ASN A 94 -12.08 0.46 -9.09
C ASN A 94 -10.88 -0.11 -8.31
N GLY A 95 -9.87 0.71 -8.04
CA GLY A 95 -8.67 0.32 -7.30
C GLY A 95 -7.67 -0.36 -8.20
N LYS A 96 -6.91 0.44 -8.96
CA LYS A 96 -5.88 -0.09 -9.85
C LYS A 96 -4.79 -0.81 -9.06
N VAL A 97 -4.43 -2.00 -9.54
CA VAL A 97 -3.36 -2.84 -8.98
C VAL A 97 -2.21 -2.93 -9.98
N PHE A 98 -1.01 -2.70 -9.48
CA PHE A 98 0.25 -2.86 -10.19
C PHE A 98 1.01 -4.03 -9.57
N ILE A 99 1.52 -4.94 -10.41
CA ILE A 99 2.36 -6.06 -9.99
C ILE A 99 3.61 -6.02 -10.85
N PHE A 100 4.78 -5.96 -10.23
CA PHE A 100 6.04 -5.71 -10.94
C PHE A 100 7.25 -6.29 -10.22
N SER A 101 8.37 -6.42 -10.93
CA SER A 101 9.64 -6.84 -10.37
C SER A 101 10.49 -5.63 -9.99
N LYS A 102 10.90 -5.55 -8.72
CA LYS A 102 11.81 -4.53 -8.18
C LYS A 102 13.07 -4.34 -9.02
N ASN A 103 13.63 -5.44 -9.52
CA ASN A 103 14.94 -5.46 -10.17
C ASN A 103 14.87 -5.25 -11.69
N LYS A 104 13.72 -5.52 -12.32
CA LYS A 104 13.56 -5.50 -13.78
C LYS A 104 12.75 -4.30 -14.28
N ASP A 105 11.84 -3.80 -13.46
CA ASP A 105 10.85 -2.80 -13.88
C ASP A 105 11.15 -1.43 -13.26
N LYS A 106 12.37 -0.90 -13.46
CA LYS A 106 12.79 0.37 -12.85
C LYS A 106 11.87 1.55 -13.17
N ASN A 107 11.25 1.55 -14.35
CA ASN A 107 10.39 2.64 -14.81
C ASN A 107 8.96 2.55 -14.25
N ILE A 108 8.54 1.38 -13.73
CA ILE A 108 7.16 1.21 -13.28
C ILE A 108 6.86 2.04 -12.04
N TYR A 109 7.89 2.34 -11.23
CA TYR A 109 7.72 3.24 -10.11
C TYR A 109 7.26 4.62 -10.58
N GLU A 110 7.91 5.18 -11.60
CA GLU A 110 7.55 6.47 -12.18
C GLU A 110 6.14 6.42 -12.76
N ASP A 111 5.77 5.32 -13.41
CA ASP A 111 4.41 5.11 -13.94
C ASP A 111 3.34 5.06 -12.83
N ILE A 112 3.64 4.43 -11.69
CA ILE A 112 2.73 4.37 -10.55
C ILE A 112 2.58 5.75 -9.89
N ILE A 113 3.69 6.48 -9.71
CA ILE A 113 3.65 7.84 -9.17
C ILE A 113 2.86 8.75 -10.10
N LYS A 114 3.15 8.71 -11.41
CA LYS A 114 2.42 9.49 -12.41
C LYS A 114 0.93 9.15 -12.40
N TYR A 115 0.59 7.86 -12.30
CA TYR A 115 -0.81 7.43 -12.19
C TYR A 115 -1.48 8.05 -10.96
N GLY A 116 -0.85 8.01 -9.78
CA GLY A 116 -1.42 8.62 -8.59
C GLY A 116 -1.56 10.14 -8.71
N GLU A 117 -0.58 10.84 -9.32
CA GLU A 117 -0.68 12.27 -9.60
C GLU A 117 -1.84 12.60 -10.55
N GLU A 118 -2.06 11.78 -11.59
CA GLU A 118 -3.24 11.89 -12.48
C GLU A 118 -4.57 11.66 -11.73
N LYS A 119 -4.54 10.96 -10.60
CA LYS A 119 -5.68 10.79 -9.67
C LYS A 119 -5.74 11.85 -8.58
N GLY A 120 -4.84 12.83 -8.60
CA GLY A 120 -4.74 13.91 -7.63
C GLY A 120 -4.13 13.49 -6.29
N ILE A 121 -3.53 12.30 -6.21
CA ILE A 121 -2.85 11.82 -5.01
C ILE A 121 -1.47 12.48 -4.93
N PRO A 122 -1.14 13.19 -3.84
CA PRO A 122 0.16 13.83 -3.69
C PRO A 122 1.34 12.84 -3.67
N LYS A 123 2.45 13.17 -4.34
CA LYS A 123 3.63 12.29 -4.42
C LYS A 123 4.26 11.98 -3.05
N ASP A 124 4.21 12.91 -2.12
CA ASP A 124 4.74 12.76 -0.76
C ASP A 124 4.01 11.69 0.05
N VAL A 125 2.75 11.39 -0.27
CA VAL A 125 2.03 10.27 0.37
C VAL A 125 2.41 8.95 -0.25
N MET A 126 2.73 8.95 -1.54
CA MET A 126 3.04 7.77 -2.37
C MET A 126 4.43 7.18 -2.11
N ASN A 127 4.74 6.98 -0.83
CA ASN A 127 5.95 6.41 -0.31
C ASN A 127 5.87 4.87 -0.16
N PHE A 128 5.33 4.16 -1.16
CA PHE A 128 5.27 2.69 -1.17
C PHE A 128 6.62 2.02 -1.48
N LEU A 129 7.69 2.80 -1.67
CA LEU A 129 9.03 2.29 -1.94
C LEU A 129 10.07 2.94 -1.03
N PRO A 130 10.12 2.56 0.26
CA PRO A 130 11.19 3.06 1.12
C PRO A 130 12.58 2.52 0.72
N LEU A 131 12.72 1.44 -0.05
CA LEU A 131 14.01 0.72 -0.17
C LEU A 131 14.27 0.07 -1.54
N MET A 132 14.44 0.86 -2.61
CA MET A 132 15.28 0.39 -3.73
C MET A 132 16.78 0.39 -3.38
N ASN A 133 17.18 0.97 -2.23
CA ASN A 133 18.57 1.14 -1.83
C ASN A 133 19.01 0.48 -0.50
N HIS A 134 18.21 -0.39 0.17
CA HIS A 134 18.82 -1.25 1.21
C HIS A 134 19.33 -2.56 0.60
N PRO A 135 20.63 -2.87 0.74
CA PRO A 135 21.10 -4.23 0.55
C PRO A 135 20.36 -5.13 1.55
N ALA A 136 19.98 -6.32 1.11
CA ALA A 136 19.50 -7.35 2.02
C ALA A 136 20.48 -7.44 3.20
N ALA A 137 19.97 -7.30 4.43
CA ALA A 137 20.78 -7.54 5.61
C ALA A 137 21.34 -8.96 5.49
N SER A 138 22.66 -9.02 5.31
CA SER A 138 23.50 -10.20 5.27
C SER A 138 23.49 -10.95 6.60
#